data_AF-E1STM6-F1
#
_entry.id   AF-E1STM6-F1
#
_cell.length_a   1.000
_cell.length_b   1.000
_cell.length_c   1.000
_cell.angle_alpha   90.00
_cell.angle_beta   90.00
_cell.angle_gamma   90.00
#
_symmetry.space_group_name_H-M   'P 1'
#
loop_
_entity.id
_entity.type
_entity.pdbx_description
1 polymer ?
#
loop_
_entity_poly.entity_id
_entity_poly.type
_entity_poly.pdbx_seq_one_letter_code
_entity_poly.pdbx_strand_id
1 'polypeptide(L)'
;MKAFLITAVVAALFVLMMAFGAQNDQTVTVNYFIAKGEVSLPMLLAGTFLTGFIISWLLALGIILRQKLTIRKLRPKAGKDDTTVTDAS
;
A
#
# COMPACT_ATOMS: atom_id res chain seq x y z
N MET A 1 -17.61 -9.79 -1.84
CA MET A 1 -16.98 -11.10 -2.15
C MET A 1 -15.84 -10.99 -3.18
N LYS A 2 -16.00 -10.24 -4.28
CA LYS A 2 -14.95 -10.08 -5.32
C LYS A 2 -13.60 -9.61 -4.77
N ALA A 3 -13.59 -8.60 -3.92
CA ALA A 3 -12.36 -8.09 -3.30
C ALA A 3 -11.63 -9.16 -2.48
N PHE A 4 -12.35 -9.99 -1.72
CA PHE A 4 -11.76 -11.06 -0.92
C PHE A 4 -11.08 -12.12 -1.78
N LEU A 5 -11.75 -12.57 -2.86
CA LEU A 5 -11.16 -13.52 -3.82
C LEU A 5 -9.92 -12.94 -4.50
N ILE A 6 -9.96 -11.67 -4.92
CA ILE A 6 -8.81 -11.00 -5.53
C ILE A 6 -7.65 -10.92 -4.54
N THR A 7 -7.90 -10.53 -3.28
CA THR A 7 -6.87 -10.47 -2.24
C THR A 7 -6.28 -11.85 -1.97
N ALA A 8 -7.10 -12.90 -1.91
CA ALA A 8 -6.62 -14.27 -1.70
C ALA A 8 -5.72 -14.75 -2.85
N VAL A 9 -6.10 -14.48 -4.10
CA VAL A 9 -5.28 -14.81 -5.28
C VAL A 9 -3.96 -14.04 -5.26
N VAL A 10 -4.00 -12.74 -4.99
CA VAL A 10 -2.79 -11.91 -4.87
C VAL A 10 -1.87 -12.43 -3.75
N ALA A 11 -2.42 -12.80 -2.60
CA ALA A 11 -1.66 -13.38 -1.49
C ALA A 11 -1.02 -14.72 -1.88
N ALA A 12 -1.75 -15.60 -2.57
CA ALA A 12 -1.22 -16.87 -3.04
C ALA A 12 -0.05 -16.66 -4.04
N LEU A 13 -0.22 -15.76 -5.01
CA LEU A 13 0.84 -15.40 -5.95
C LEU A 13 2.05 -14.79 -5.25
N PHE A 14 1.83 -13.97 -4.21
CA PHE A 14 2.90 -13.39 -3.41
C PHE A 14 3.71 -14.45 -2.66
N VAL A 15 3.04 -15.45 -2.06
CA VAL A 15 3.72 -16.59 -1.41
C VAL A 15 4.53 -17.40 -2.42
N LEU A 16 3.98 -17.67 -3.60
CA LEU A 16 4.72 -18.35 -4.67
C LEU A 16 5.97 -17.55 -5.05
N MET A 17 5.82 -16.25 -5.27
CA MET A 17 6.94 -15.37 -5.63
C MET A 17 8.02 -15.32 -4.55
N MET A 18 7.63 -15.31 -3.26
CA MET A 18 8.58 -15.44 -2.15
C MET A 18 9.29 -16.78 -2.14
N ALA A 19 8.58 -17.89 -2.38
CA ALA A 19 9.19 -19.22 -2.45
C ALA A 19 10.18 -19.33 -3.61
N PHE A 20 9.84 -18.79 -4.79
CA PHE A 20 10.76 -18.72 -5.93
C PHE A 20 11.97 -17.82 -5.64
N GLY A 21 11.76 -16.69 -4.99
CA GLY A 21 12.84 -15.81 -4.55
C GLY A 21 13.76 -16.50 -3.53
N ALA A 22 13.22 -17.23 -2.57
CA ALA A 22 13.99 -17.92 -1.53
C ALA A 22 14.85 -19.07 -2.08
N GLN A 23 14.45 -19.70 -3.18
CA GLN A 23 15.24 -20.74 -3.87
C GLN A 23 16.26 -20.17 -4.86
N ASN A 24 16.28 -18.86 -5.08
CA ASN A 24 17.18 -18.24 -6.02
C ASN A 24 18.46 -17.81 -5.32
N ASP A 25 19.51 -18.64 -5.43
CA ASP A 25 20.83 -18.36 -4.86
C ASP A 25 21.71 -17.47 -5.76
N GLN A 26 21.13 -16.81 -6.77
CA GLN A 26 21.89 -15.97 -7.68
C GLN A 26 22.38 -14.71 -6.96
N THR A 27 23.68 -14.49 -6.95
CA THR A 27 24.29 -13.26 -6.43
C THR A 27 24.56 -12.26 -7.56
N VAL A 28 24.44 -10.98 -7.24
CA VAL A 28 24.78 -9.87 -8.12
C VAL A 28 25.70 -8.90 -7.40
N THR A 29 26.68 -8.37 -8.13
CA THR A 29 27.60 -7.36 -7.61
C THR A 29 26.94 -5.98 -7.69
N VAL A 30 26.73 -5.36 -6.54
CA VAL A 30 26.24 -3.98 -6.42
C VAL A 30 27.43 -3.07 -6.22
N ASN A 31 27.63 -2.14 -7.16
CA ASN A 31 28.67 -1.13 -7.07
C ASN A 31 28.09 0.10 -6.38
N TYR A 32 28.45 0.31 -5.13
CA TYR A 32 28.22 1.56 -4.41
C TYR A 32 29.32 2.57 -4.75
N PHE A 33 29.07 3.86 -4.50
CA PHE A 33 29.98 4.95 -4.87
C PHE A 33 31.40 4.83 -4.30
N ILE A 34 31.60 4.05 -3.21
CA ILE A 34 32.89 3.91 -2.51
C ILE A 34 33.27 2.42 -2.34
N ALA A 35 32.38 1.47 -2.65
CA ALA A 35 32.62 0.04 -2.39
C ALA A 35 31.80 -0.86 -3.31
N LYS A 36 32.20 -2.13 -3.43
CA LYS A 36 31.43 -3.17 -4.11
C LYS A 36 30.90 -4.16 -3.07
N GLY A 37 29.62 -4.49 -3.13
CA GLY A 37 29.00 -5.49 -2.27
C GLY A 37 28.33 -6.57 -3.09
N GLU A 38 28.50 -7.84 -2.71
CA GLU A 38 27.76 -8.95 -3.30
C GLU A 38 26.50 -9.19 -2.48
N VAL A 39 25.36 -9.20 -3.16
CA VAL A 39 24.06 -9.46 -2.55
C VAL A 39 23.28 -10.43 -3.43
N SER A 40 22.47 -11.29 -2.80
CA SER A 40 21.58 -12.15 -3.55
C SER A 40 20.53 -11.30 -4.26
N LEU A 41 20.25 -11.64 -5.52
CA LEU A 41 19.27 -10.97 -6.37
C LEU A 41 17.88 -10.88 -5.69
N PRO A 42 17.40 -11.92 -5.01
CA PRO A 42 16.11 -11.86 -4.30
C PRO A 42 16.13 -10.90 -3.12
N MET A 43 17.24 -10.79 -2.39
CA MET A 43 17.35 -9.86 -1.25
C MET A 43 17.27 -8.41 -1.74
N LEU A 44 17.93 -8.10 -2.85
CA LEU A 44 17.87 -6.78 -3.46
C LEU A 44 16.45 -6.43 -3.93
N LEU A 45 15.79 -7.40 -4.59
CA LEU A 45 14.42 -7.21 -5.07
C LEU A 45 13.42 -7.08 -3.91
N ALA A 46 13.54 -7.91 -2.87
CA ALA A 46 12.71 -7.85 -1.67
C ALA A 46 12.89 -6.53 -0.92
N GLY A 47 14.13 -6.08 -0.72
CA GLY A 47 14.43 -4.82 -0.05
C GLY A 47 13.88 -3.60 -0.81
N THR A 48 14.08 -3.55 -2.13
CA THR A 48 13.57 -2.45 -2.97
C THR A 48 12.04 -2.45 -3.05
N PHE A 49 11.41 -3.62 -3.24
CA PHE A 49 9.96 -3.76 -3.27
C PHE A 49 9.32 -3.36 -1.93
N LEU A 50 9.84 -3.87 -0.81
CA LEU A 50 9.30 -3.57 0.52
C LEU A 50 9.45 -2.08 0.86
N THR A 51 10.59 -1.49 0.53
CA THR A 51 10.82 -0.04 0.74
C THR A 51 9.84 0.79 -0.07
N GLY A 52 9.66 0.47 -1.36
CA GLY A 52 8.68 1.14 -2.21
C GLY A 52 7.25 0.98 -1.68
N PHE A 53 6.88 -0.24 -1.26
CA PHE A 53 5.57 -0.53 -0.68
C PHE A 53 5.29 0.28 0.58
N ILE A 54 6.25 0.35 1.52
CA ILE A 54 6.11 1.14 2.75
C ILE A 54 5.89 2.62 2.41
N ILE A 55 6.69 3.17 1.48
CA ILE A 55 6.55 4.58 1.06
C ILE A 55 5.17 4.82 0.45
N SER A 56 4.73 3.98 -0.49
CA SER A 56 3.40 4.09 -1.10
C SER A 56 2.28 3.97 -0.06
N TRP A 57 2.41 3.04 0.88
CA TRP A 57 1.43 2.86 1.96
C TRP A 57 1.34 4.09 2.84
N LEU A 58 2.46 4.66 3.27
CA LEU A 58 2.49 5.86 4.11
C LEU A 58 1.84 7.06 3.40
N LEU A 59 2.12 7.25 2.10
CA LEU A 59 1.50 8.29 1.29
C LEU A 59 -0.01 8.09 1.16
N ALA A 60 -0.44 6.87 0.81
CA ALA A 60 -1.86 6.54 0.69
C ALA A 60 -2.61 6.73 2.01
N LEU A 61 -2.03 6.24 3.11
CA LEU A 61 -2.58 6.40 4.46
C LEU A 61 -2.73 7.89 4.82
N GLY A 62 -1.71 8.70 4.55
CA GLY A 62 -1.73 10.14 4.79
C GLY A 62 -2.87 10.84 4.03
N ILE A 63 -3.06 10.51 2.76
CA ILE A 63 -4.14 11.07 1.92
C ILE A 63 -5.50 10.65 2.45
N ILE A 64 -5.70 9.35 2.73
CA ILE A 64 -6.97 8.80 3.24
C ILE A 64 -7.33 9.43 4.60
N LEU A 65 -6.35 9.57 5.50
CA LEU A 65 -6.56 10.21 6.80
C LEU A 65 -6.97 11.67 6.65
N ARG A 66 -6.31 12.44 5.79
CA ARG A 66 -6.69 13.83 5.50
C ARG A 66 -8.12 13.91 4.96
N GLN A 67 -8.47 13.07 3.98
CA GLN A 67 -9.83 13.03 3.40
C GLN A 67 -10.89 12.70 4.46
N LYS A 68 -10.66 11.69 5.30
CA LYS A 68 -11.58 11.33 6.40
C LYS A 68 -11.77 12.47 7.40
N LEU A 69 -10.70 13.19 7.75
CA LEU A 69 -10.77 14.36 8.64
C LEU A 69 -11.56 15.51 8.01
N THR A 70 -11.34 15.79 6.72
CA THR A 70 -12.10 16.83 5.99
C THR A 70 -13.59 16.49 5.93
N ILE A 71 -13.95 15.25 5.60
CA ILE A 71 -15.36 14.80 5.60
C ILE A 71 -15.98 14.98 6.98
N ARG A 72 -15.28 14.60 8.06
CA ARG A 72 -15.75 14.79 9.44
C ARG A 72 -15.94 16.26 9.82
N LYS A 73 -15.09 17.16 9.32
CA LYS A 73 -15.21 18.61 9.54
C LYS A 73 -16.38 19.25 8.77
N LEU A 74 -16.78 18.69 7.62
CA LEU A 74 -17.85 19.21 6.76
C LEU A 74 -19.23 18.61 7.07
N ARG A 75 -19.29 17.41 7.66
CA ARG A 75 -20.55 16.77 8.12
C ARG A 75 -21.45 17.60 9.06
N PRO A 76 -20.97 18.53 9.90
CA PRO A 76 -21.85 19.36 10.74
C PRO A 76 -22.76 20.32 9.95
N LYS A 77 -22.47 20.60 8.67
CA LYS A 77 -23.25 21.56 7.86
C LYS A 77 -24.38 20.91 7.06
N ALA A 78 -24.24 19.64 6.67
CA ALA A 78 -25.25 18.94 5.86
C ALA A 78 -26.49 18.49 6.66
N GLY A 79 -26.43 18.46 8.00
CA GLY A 79 -27.56 18.07 8.85
C GLY A 79 -28.50 19.23 9.22
N LYS A 80 -28.27 20.45 8.72
CA LYS A 80 -29.13 21.62 8.98
C LYS A 80 -30.04 22.01 7.80
N ASP A 81 -29.76 21.51 6.59
CA ASP A 81 -30.55 21.80 5.38
C ASP A 81 -31.63 20.75 5.08
N ASP A 82 -31.59 19.56 5.70
CA ASP A 82 -32.62 18.51 5.49
C ASP A 82 -33.87 18.69 6.39
N THR A 83 -33.74 19.43 7.49
CA THR A 83 -34.85 19.68 8.43
C THR A 83 -35.78 20.82 8.02
N THR A 84 -35.48 21.59 6.97
CA THR A 84 -36.33 22.72 6.54
C THR A 84 -37.27 22.40 5.37
N VAL A 85 -37.12 21.23 4.73
CA VAL A 85 -38.00 20.81 3.61
C VAL A 85 -39.14 19.92 4.10
N THR A 86 -39.01 19.25 5.25
CA THR A 86 -40.04 18.34 5.78
C THR A 86 -41.10 19.05 6.65
N ASP A 87 -40.82 20.25 7.17
CA ASP A 87 -41.76 21.00 8.01
C ASP A 87 -42.65 21.99 7.22
N ALA A 88 -42.61 21.96 5.89
CA ALA A 88 -43.36 22.87 5.01
C ALA A 88 -44.35 22.16 4.06
N SER A 89 -44.74 20.91 4.34
CA SER A 89 -45.75 20.15 3.57
C SER A 89 -46.86 19.60 4.44
#